data_AF-A0A7C7C665-F1
#
_entry.id   AF-A0A7C7C665-F1
#
_cell.length_a   1.000
_cell.length_b   1.000
_cell.length_c   1.000
_cell.angle_alpha   90.00
_cell.angle_beta   90.00
_cell.angle_gamma   90.00
#
_symmetry.space_group_name_H-M   'P 1'
#
loop_
_entity.id
_entity.type
_entity.pdbx_description
1 polymer ?
#
loop_
_entity_poly.entity_id
_entity_poly.type
_entity_poly.pdbx_seq_one_letter_code
_entity_poly.pdbx_strand_id
1 'polypeptide(L)'
;MRKKFGETIVKIAKKDPKIVLLTGDVEQEMEEYKELFPDRFFNLGLCEQAITSMAAGLAIEGMRPVIYSITPFVLERPYEQVKIDIDEQALPVMLIGYSDYPT
;
A
#
# COMPACT_ATOMS: atom_id res chain seq x y z
N MET A 1 1.48 -15.70 6.56
CA MET A 1 2.31 -14.57 6.09
C MET A 1 1.67 -13.21 6.36
N ARG A 2 0.38 -12.98 6.03
CA ARG A 2 -0.36 -11.73 6.33
C ARG A 2 -0.17 -11.19 7.75
N LYS A 3 -0.49 -12.00 8.78
CA LYS A 3 -0.30 -11.64 10.19
C LYS A 3 1.11 -11.12 10.49
N LYS A 4 2.12 -11.80 9.95
CA LYS A 4 3.51 -11.42 10.18
C LYS A 4 3.87 -10.10 9.50
N PHE A 5 3.30 -9.85 8.32
CA PHE A 5 3.42 -8.57 7.65
C PHE A 5 2.79 -7.46 8.49
N GLY A 6 1.56 -7.65 9.00
CA GLY A 6 0.87 -6.71 9.89
C GLY A 6 1.70 -6.32 11.12
N GLU A 7 2.19 -7.32 11.87
CA GLU A 7 3.08 -7.09 13.02
C GLU A 7 4.36 -6.31 12.64
N THR A 8 4.89 -6.59 11.44
CA THR A 8 6.16 -6.01 10.98
C THR A 8 5.97 -4.57 10.52
N ILE A 9 4.92 -4.28 9.74
CA ILE A 9 4.66 -2.93 9.25
C ILE A 9 4.35 -1.98 10.40
N VAL A 10 3.64 -2.43 11.45
CA VAL A 10 3.43 -1.64 12.68
C VAL A 10 4.76 -1.30 13.35
N LYS A 11 5.67 -2.28 13.50
CA LYS A 11 6.99 -2.06 14.11
C LYS A 11 7.83 -1.06 13.32
N ILE A 12 7.73 -1.08 11.99
CA ILE A 12 8.43 -0.13 11.11
C ILE A 12 7.80 1.25 11.23
N ALA A 13 6.47 1.36 11.17
CA ALA A 13 5.75 2.62 11.24
C ALA A 13 5.82 3.33 12.60
N LYS A 14 6.10 2.58 13.70
CA LYS A 14 6.47 3.16 15.00
C LYS A 14 7.81 3.92 14.96
N LYS A 15 8.72 3.54 14.06
CA LYS A 15 10.06 4.13 13.93
C LYS A 15 10.15 5.15 12.80
N ASP A 16 9.33 4.98 11.77
CA ASP A 16 9.31 5.85 10.59
C ASP A 16 7.91 6.48 10.41
N PRO A 17 7.74 7.78 10.74
CA PRO A 17 6.47 8.48 10.58
C PRO A 17 6.08 8.67 9.10
N LYS A 18 6.99 8.43 8.15
CA LYS A 18 6.74 8.58 6.71
C LYS A 18 6.03 7.38 6.11
N ILE A 19 5.97 6.24 6.80
CA ILE A 19 5.25 5.06 6.32
C ILE A 19 3.75 5.36 6.31
N VAL A 20 3.12 5.11 5.16
CA VAL A 20 1.68 5.24 4.93
C VAL A 20 1.19 3.93 4.34
N LEU A 21 0.10 3.37 4.88
CA LEU A 21 -0.48 2.12 4.39
C LEU A 21 -1.73 2.42 3.56
N LEU A 22 -1.77 1.92 2.33
CA LEU A 22 -2.84 2.09 1.37
C LEU A 22 -3.44 0.71 1.02
N THR A 23 -4.76 0.61 0.98
CA THR A 23 -5.47 -0.63 0.63
C THR A 23 -6.74 -0.37 -0.18
N GLY A 24 -7.23 -1.40 -0.88
CA GLY A 24 -8.50 -1.41 -1.57
C GLY A 24 -9.41 -2.52 -1.05
N ASP A 25 -10.09 -2.26 0.07
CA ASP A 25 -10.98 -3.20 0.79
C ASP A 25 -10.34 -4.53 1.24
N VAL A 26 -9.01 -4.56 1.30
CA VAL A 26 -8.23 -5.69 1.83
C VAL A 26 -7.57 -5.25 3.13
N GLU A 27 -8.28 -5.37 4.24
CA GLU A 27 -7.79 -4.90 5.55
C GLU A 27 -7.34 -6.03 6.48
N GLN A 28 -7.44 -7.30 6.08
CA GLN A 28 -7.19 -8.41 7.00
C GLN A 28 -5.78 -8.35 7.59
N GLU A 29 -5.71 -8.42 8.91
CA GLU A 29 -4.50 -8.37 9.74
C GLU A 29 -3.84 -6.97 9.82
N MET A 30 -4.48 -5.92 9.30
CA MET A 30 -3.98 -4.53 9.33
C MET A 30 -4.66 -3.67 10.42
N GLU A 31 -5.52 -4.26 11.25
CA GLU A 31 -6.33 -3.55 12.24
C GLU A 31 -5.46 -2.76 13.24
N GLU A 32 -4.38 -3.37 13.76
CA GLU A 32 -3.46 -2.69 14.69
C GLU A 32 -2.82 -1.45 14.06
N TYR A 33 -2.47 -1.50 12.77
CA TYR A 33 -1.89 -0.35 12.07
C TYR A 33 -2.93 0.78 11.97
N LYS A 34 -4.16 0.44 11.58
CA LYS A 34 -5.28 1.39 11.44
C LYS A 34 -5.62 2.07 12.76
N GLU A 35 -5.62 1.32 13.86
CA GLU A 35 -5.90 1.85 15.20
C GLU A 35 -4.78 2.77 15.72
N LEU A 36 -3.51 2.39 15.51
CA LEU A 36 -2.37 3.17 16.01
C LEU A 36 -2.05 4.39 15.14
N PHE A 37 -2.32 4.32 13.84
CA PHE A 37 -1.93 5.34 12.85
C PHE A 37 -3.08 5.70 11.90
N PRO A 38 -4.23 6.15 12.42
CA PRO A 38 -5.42 6.43 11.60
C PRO A 38 -5.16 7.46 10.50
N ASP A 39 -4.32 8.47 10.77
CA ASP A 39 -3.96 9.52 9.79
C ASP A 39 -2.99 9.04 8.70
N ARG A 40 -2.49 7.81 8.79
CA ARG A 40 -1.53 7.20 7.86
C ARG A 40 -2.03 5.88 7.28
N PHE A 41 -3.34 5.63 7.38
CA PHE A 41 -4.02 4.47 6.83
C PHE A 41 -5.14 4.96 5.90
N PHE A 42 -5.09 4.58 4.63
CA PHE A 42 -6.13 4.93 3.66
C PHE A 42 -6.67 3.69 2.98
N ASN A 43 -7.98 3.49 3.07
CA ASN A 43 -8.73 2.55 2.25
C ASN A 43 -9.53 3.35 1.21
N LEU A 44 -9.26 3.11 -0.08
CA LEU A 44 -9.94 3.80 -1.19
C LEU A 44 -10.97 2.89 -1.89
N GLY A 45 -11.25 1.72 -1.33
CA GLY A 45 -12.09 0.70 -1.95
C GLY A 45 -11.47 0.10 -3.21
N LEU A 46 -12.30 -0.43 -4.11
CA LEU A 46 -11.90 -1.09 -5.35
C LEU A 46 -11.43 -0.10 -6.45
N CYS A 47 -10.45 0.73 -6.11
CA CYS A 47 -9.93 1.82 -6.95
C CYS A 47 -8.40 1.69 -7.13
N GLU A 48 -7.90 0.54 -7.57
CA GLU A 48 -6.46 0.20 -7.58
C GLU A 48 -5.60 1.21 -8.34
N GLN A 49 -6.10 1.71 -9.47
CA GLN A 49 -5.42 2.72 -10.28
C GLN A 49 -5.26 4.03 -9.49
N ALA A 50 -6.34 4.47 -8.81
CA ALA A 50 -6.33 5.68 -7.99
C ALA A 50 -5.42 5.52 -6.77
N ILE A 51 -5.41 4.34 -6.12
CA ILE A 51 -4.51 4.02 -5.01
C ILE A 51 -3.05 4.14 -5.47
N THR A 52 -2.73 3.63 -6.66
CA THR A 52 -1.37 3.63 -7.22
C THR A 52 -0.90 5.06 -7.52
N SER A 53 -1.72 5.87 -8.19
CA SER A 53 -1.38 7.27 -8.45
C SER A 53 -1.33 8.12 -7.17
N MET A 54 -2.20 7.84 -6.18
CA MET A 54 -2.12 8.48 -4.87
C MET A 54 -0.82 8.11 -4.14
N ALA A 55 -0.38 6.85 -4.22
CA ALA A 55 0.90 6.43 -3.65
C ALA A 55 2.06 7.18 -4.31
N ALA A 56 2.05 7.33 -5.64
CA ALA A 56 3.06 8.14 -6.33
C ALA A 56 3.08 9.59 -5.80
N GLY A 57 1.92 10.25 -5.69
CA GLY A 57 1.82 11.60 -5.13
C GLY A 57 2.35 11.70 -3.70
N LEU A 58 2.00 10.75 -2.82
CA LEU A 58 2.52 10.68 -1.45
C LEU A 58 4.04 10.53 -1.42
N ALA A 59 4.60 9.71 -2.32
CA ALA A 59 6.04 9.50 -2.40
C ALA A 59 6.78 10.77 -2.86
N ILE A 60 6.20 11.54 -3.79
CA ILE A 60 6.72 12.85 -4.23
C ILE A 60 6.77 13.83 -3.06
N GLU A 61 5.74 13.84 -2.20
CA GLU A 61 5.70 14.65 -0.97
C GLU A 61 6.60 14.12 0.17
N GLY A 62 7.45 13.13 -0.12
CA GLY A 62 8.47 12.62 0.80
C GLY A 62 7.98 11.56 1.78
N MET A 63 6.78 11.01 1.57
CA MET A 63 6.26 9.86 2.30
C MET A 63 6.79 8.55 1.71
N ARG A 64 6.53 7.44 2.39
CA ARG A 64 6.97 6.08 2.01
C ARG A 64 5.74 5.16 1.96
N PRO A 65 4.92 5.27 0.91
CA PRO A 65 3.66 4.56 0.82
C PRO A 65 3.86 3.07 0.55
N VAL A 66 3.01 2.26 1.18
CA VAL A 66 2.94 0.81 1.03
C VAL A 66 1.53 0.49 0.55
N ILE A 67 1.42 -0.06 -0.66
CA ILE A 67 0.15 -0.57 -1.20
C ILE A 67 0.04 -2.04 -0.83
N TYR A 68 -1.02 -2.40 -0.10
CA TYR A 68 -1.30 -3.77 0.31
C TYR A 68 -2.64 -4.24 -0.28
N SER A 69 -2.60 -5.29 -1.10
CA SER A 69 -3.80 -5.93 -1.66
C SER A 69 -3.46 -7.36 -2.14
N ILE A 70 -4.35 -8.00 -2.89
CA ILE A 70 -4.04 -9.23 -3.61
C ILE A 70 -3.16 -8.92 -4.84
N THR A 71 -2.32 -9.87 -5.25
CA THR A 71 -1.26 -9.66 -6.25
C THR A 71 -1.77 -9.05 -7.57
N PRO A 72 -2.87 -9.54 -8.19
CA PRO A 72 -3.36 -8.98 -9.45
C PRO A 72 -3.82 -7.52 -9.32
N PHE A 73 -4.25 -7.10 -8.12
CA PHE A 73 -4.76 -5.75 -7.86
C PHE A 73 -3.65 -4.75 -7.55
N VAL A 74 -2.47 -5.22 -7.16
CA VAL A 74 -1.30 -4.34 -6.99
C VAL A 74 -0.49 -4.21 -8.28
N LEU A 75 -0.53 -5.21 -9.18
CA LEU A 75 0.32 -5.24 -10.38
C LEU A 75 -0.46 -5.16 -11.69
N GLU A 76 -1.45 -6.02 -11.92
CA GLU A 76 -2.07 -6.16 -13.24
C GLU A 76 -3.10 -5.05 -13.50
N ARG A 77 -4.02 -4.82 -12.57
CA ARG A 77 -5.08 -3.81 -12.75
C ARG A 77 -4.53 -2.38 -12.84
N PRO A 78 -3.55 -1.95 -12.01
CA PRO A 78 -2.95 -0.63 -12.12
C PRO A 78 -1.61 -0.63 -12.88
N TYR A 79 -1.40 -1.58 -13.81
CA TYR A 79 -0.08 -1.78 -14.44
C TYR A 79 0.47 -0.52 -15.12
N GLU A 80 -0.40 0.24 -15.80
CA GLU A 80 0.01 1.48 -16.44
C GLU A 80 0.44 2.54 -15.42
N GLN A 81 -0.29 2.70 -14.32
CA GLN A 81 0.08 3.61 -13.21
C GLN A 81 1.39 3.19 -12.55
N VAL A 82 1.62 1.89 -12.34
CA VAL A 82 2.90 1.40 -11.79
C VAL A 82 4.06 1.82 -12.69
N LYS A 83 3.92 1.70 -14.01
CA LYS A 83 4.97 2.12 -14.94
C LYS A 83 5.17 3.63 -14.92
N ILE A 84 4.12 4.40 -15.19
CA ILE A 84 4.27 5.82 -15.50
C ILE A 84 4.32 6.71 -14.25
N ASP A 85 3.57 6.36 -13.21
CA ASP A 85 3.50 7.18 -11.99
C ASP A 85 4.62 6.80 -11.01
N ILE A 86 5.01 5.52 -10.94
CA ILE A 86 6.00 5.02 -9.96
C ILE A 86 7.38 4.80 -10.59
N ASP A 87 7.49 3.94 -11.60
CA ASP A 87 8.78 3.47 -12.14
C ASP A 87 9.54 4.56 -12.91
N GLU A 88 8.87 5.26 -13.84
CA GLU A 88 9.47 6.35 -14.62
C GLU A 88 10.01 7.50 -13.75
N GLN A 89 9.40 7.70 -12.57
CA GLN A 89 9.80 8.73 -11.59
C GLN A 89 10.77 8.19 -10.52
N ALA A 90 11.11 6.89 -10.57
CA ALA A 90 11.93 6.18 -9.58
C ALA A 90 11.46 6.39 -8.12
N LEU A 91 10.15 6.36 -7.88
CA LEU A 91 9.57 6.70 -6.58
C LEU A 91 9.68 5.55 -5.55
N PRO A 92 9.87 5.87 -4.26
CA PRO A 92 9.96 4.88 -3.19
C PRO A 92 8.60 4.34 -2.74
N VAL A 93 7.83 3.75 -3.66
CA VAL A 93 6.55 3.07 -3.38
C VAL A 93 6.77 1.57 -3.22
N MET A 94 6.19 0.97 -2.17
CA MET A 94 6.27 -0.48 -1.94
C MET A 94 4.96 -1.17 -2.29
N LEU A 95 5.04 -2.15 -3.19
CA LEU A 95 3.92 -2.96 -3.66
C LEU A 95 3.92 -4.32 -2.96
N ILE A 96 2.88 -4.64 -2.18
CA ILE A 96 2.77 -5.90 -1.41
C ILE A 96 1.50 -6.67 -1.80
N GLY A 97 1.69 -7.75 -2.55
CA GLY A 97 0.66 -8.77 -2.84
C GLY A 97 0.75 -9.96 -1.89
N TYR A 98 -0.39 -10.49 -1.41
CA TYR A 98 -0.39 -11.65 -0.49
C TYR A 98 -1.07 -12.93 -1.02
N SER A 99 -1.75 -12.87 -2.16
CA SER A 99 -2.50 -13.99 -2.75
C SER A 99 -2.80 -13.71 -4.22
N ASP A 100 -2.91 -14.76 -5.03
CA ASP A 100 -3.60 -14.68 -6.33
C ASP A 100 -5.11 -14.73 -6.15
N TYR A 101 -5.84 -14.76 -7.28
CA TYR A 101 -7.29 -14.95 -7.28
C TYR A 101 -7.69 -16.13 -6.39
N PRO A 102 -8.76 -15.99 -5.57
CA PRO A 102 -9.27 -17.11 -4.80
C PRO A 102 -9.67 -18.23 -5.76
N THR A 103 -8.99 -19.37 -5.65
CA THR A 103 -9.43 -20.66 -6.21
C THR A 103 -10.55 -21.25 -5.36
#